data_AF-A0A225E4T0-F1
#
_entry.id   AF-A0A225E4T0-F1
#
_cell.length_a   1.000
_cell.length_b   1.000
_cell.length_c   1.000
_cell.angle_alpha   90.00
_cell.angle_beta   90.00
_cell.angle_gamma   90.00
#
_symmetry.space_group_name_H-M   'P 1'
#
loop_
_entity.id
_entity.type
_entity.pdbx_description
1 polymer ?
#
loop_
_entity_poly.entity_id
_entity_poly.type
_entity_poly.pdbx_seq_one_letter_code
_entity_poly.pdbx_strand_id
1 'polypeptide(L)'
;MRTQWIRRPVGVAGLAVVVWLAAAESPAKETLPEGVAGKLIDADVAYLQKALTKAPEKTVAPTLKAVAMEIALYAQNNLEGADANKMAALRAQALKVAEALTKKDYPAAKAAAEGLAKPTGGDKKALKLHELYKYDVNEVMSAFRNSPRGLNTEKDIRAQAKNVTDIKLAGELGARSALAAEYTLLLPSSDAVGAKKKTWEGSAQDMGRLGQEIATEAAKGAKADKAVLKKKLAALDATCTACHNVFK
;
A
#
# COMPACT_ATOMS: atom_id res chain seq x y z
N MET A 1 -6.48 23.78 -68.32
CA MET A 1 -7.54 23.60 -67.30
C MET A 1 -8.51 22.51 -67.73
N ARG A 2 -8.44 21.32 -67.12
CA ARG A 2 -9.55 20.35 -66.90
C ARG A 2 -8.97 19.16 -66.13
N THR A 3 -9.31 19.10 -64.84
CA THR A 3 -8.77 18.21 -63.81
C THR A 3 -9.49 16.87 -63.86
N GLN A 4 -8.77 15.77 -64.11
CA GLN A 4 -9.32 14.41 -64.01
C GLN A 4 -9.23 13.91 -62.57
N TRP A 5 -10.37 13.62 -61.96
CA TRP A 5 -10.49 13.06 -60.61
C TRP A 5 -10.47 11.53 -60.67
N ILE A 6 -9.40 10.93 -60.19
CA ILE A 6 -9.26 9.47 -60.06
C ILE A 6 -9.88 9.04 -58.72
N ARG A 7 -10.98 8.29 -58.79
CA ARG A 7 -11.59 7.63 -57.62
C ARG A 7 -10.80 6.35 -57.29
N ARG A 8 -10.29 6.26 -56.06
CA ARG A 8 -9.71 5.01 -55.51
C ARG A 8 -10.79 4.25 -54.72
N PRO A 9 -10.90 2.92 -54.88
CA PRO A 9 -11.77 2.10 -54.03
C PRO A 9 -11.13 1.91 -52.63
N VAL A 10 -11.94 2.10 -51.59
CA VAL A 10 -11.58 1.80 -50.20
C VAL A 10 -11.84 0.31 -49.97
N GLY A 11 -10.77 -0.48 -49.87
CA GLY A 11 -10.85 -1.88 -49.45
C GLY A 11 -11.04 -1.96 -47.94
N VAL A 12 -12.17 -2.51 -47.50
CA VAL A 12 -12.43 -2.81 -46.09
C VAL A 12 -11.79 -4.16 -45.78
N ALA A 13 -10.59 -4.14 -45.18
CA ALA A 13 -9.97 -5.32 -44.62
C ALA A 13 -10.68 -5.68 -43.31
N GLY A 14 -11.47 -6.76 -43.32
CA GLY A 14 -12.11 -7.32 -42.13
C GLY A 14 -11.06 -7.92 -41.19
N LEU A 15 -10.85 -7.28 -40.04
CA LEU A 15 -10.04 -7.81 -38.95
C LEU A 15 -10.90 -8.77 -38.13
N ALA A 16 -10.64 -10.08 -38.27
CA ALA A 16 -11.18 -11.11 -37.40
C ALA A 16 -10.45 -11.04 -36.05
N VAL A 17 -11.09 -10.45 -35.03
CA VAL A 17 -10.62 -10.46 -33.65
C VAL A 17 -11.00 -11.80 -33.03
N VAL A 18 -10.04 -12.73 -32.96
CA VAL A 18 -10.16 -13.94 -32.15
C VAL A 18 -9.93 -13.54 -30.68
N VAL A 19 -11.02 -13.35 -29.93
CA VAL A 19 -10.97 -13.14 -28.48
C VAL A 19 -10.67 -14.50 -27.83
N TRP A 20 -9.41 -14.73 -27.48
CA TRP A 20 -9.04 -15.78 -26.53
C TRP A 20 -9.56 -15.38 -25.15
N LEU A 21 -10.67 -15.98 -24.72
CA LEU A 21 -11.08 -16.00 -23.32
C LEU A 21 -10.12 -16.91 -22.55
N ALA A 22 -8.94 -16.39 -22.21
CA ALA A 22 -8.15 -16.97 -21.14
C ALA A 22 -8.95 -16.78 -19.84
N ALA A 23 -9.30 -17.87 -19.17
CA ALA A 23 -9.79 -17.82 -17.81
C ALA A 23 -8.77 -17.02 -17.00
N ALA A 24 -9.20 -15.90 -16.42
CA ALA A 24 -8.39 -15.15 -15.49
C ALA A 24 -8.18 -16.06 -14.27
N GLU A 25 -7.05 -16.76 -14.23
CA GLU A 25 -6.51 -17.29 -12.99
C GLU A 25 -6.57 -16.15 -11.99
N SER A 26 -7.24 -16.36 -10.85
CA SER A 26 -7.20 -15.40 -9.76
C SER A 26 -5.73 -15.12 -9.50
N PRO A 27 -5.25 -13.89 -9.69
CA PRO A 27 -3.82 -13.60 -9.62
C PRO A 27 -3.36 -14.13 -8.27
N ALA A 28 -2.43 -15.09 -8.31
CA ALA A 28 -1.82 -15.65 -7.11
C ALA A 28 -1.49 -14.46 -6.22
N LYS A 29 -1.99 -14.45 -4.98
CA LYS A 29 -1.90 -13.31 -4.07
C LYS A 29 -0.45 -12.85 -4.03
N GLU A 30 -0.14 -11.79 -4.77
CA GLU A 30 1.24 -11.46 -5.12
C GLU A 30 1.91 -10.94 -3.86
N THR A 31 2.73 -11.80 -3.24
CA THR A 31 3.32 -11.53 -1.94
C THR A 31 4.47 -10.55 -2.10
N LEU A 32 4.53 -9.56 -1.21
CA LEU A 32 5.68 -8.67 -1.13
C LEU A 32 6.95 -9.49 -0.85
N PRO A 33 8.12 -9.13 -1.43
CA PRO A 33 9.37 -9.81 -1.13
C PRO A 33 9.64 -9.79 0.38
N GLU A 34 9.79 -10.97 0.99
CA GLU A 34 9.91 -11.14 2.45
C GLU A 34 10.99 -10.22 3.06
N GLY A 35 12.15 -10.12 2.39
CA GLY A 35 13.27 -9.30 2.85
C GLY A 35 13.03 -7.79 2.83
N VAL A 36 12.11 -7.29 2.00
CA VAL A 36 11.72 -5.87 1.96
C VAL A 36 10.57 -5.61 2.93
N ALA A 37 9.55 -6.47 2.90
CA ALA A 37 8.39 -6.33 3.77
C ALA A 37 8.77 -6.48 5.25
N GLY A 38 9.61 -7.46 5.60
CA GLY A 38 10.11 -7.61 6.97
C GLY A 38 10.85 -6.37 7.48
N LYS A 39 11.68 -5.73 6.64
CA LYS A 39 12.38 -4.48 7.00
C LYS A 39 11.43 -3.31 7.20
N LEU A 40 10.39 -3.19 6.37
CA LEU A 40 9.33 -2.19 6.56
C LEU A 40 8.63 -2.41 7.91
N ILE A 41 8.26 -3.66 8.23
CA ILE A 41 7.62 -3.99 9.51
C ILE A 41 8.53 -3.67 10.69
N ASP A 42 9.82 -4.01 10.63
CA ASP A 42 10.78 -3.66 11.69
C ASP A 42 10.87 -2.14 11.89
N ALA A 43 10.92 -1.37 10.80
CA ALA A 43 10.93 0.09 10.85
C ALA A 43 9.63 0.65 11.46
N ASP A 44 8.48 0.07 11.12
CA ASP A 44 7.17 0.45 11.64
C ASP A 44 6.99 0.11 13.12
N VAL A 45 7.46 -1.05 13.56
CA VAL A 45 7.52 -1.43 14.98
C VAL A 45 8.37 -0.42 15.75
N ALA A 46 9.58 -0.11 15.25
CA ALA A 46 10.45 0.86 15.89
C ALA A 46 9.83 2.27 15.93
N TYR A 47 9.14 2.67 14.87
CA TYR A 47 8.42 3.94 14.81
C TYR A 47 7.31 4.01 15.87
N LEU A 48 6.46 2.98 15.98
CA LEU A 48 5.40 2.91 16.99
C LEU A 48 5.96 2.97 18.41
N GLN A 49 6.98 2.16 18.70
CA GLN A 49 7.63 2.14 20.02
C GLN A 49 8.19 3.52 20.40
N LYS A 50 8.86 4.19 19.45
CA LYS A 50 9.40 5.54 19.67
C LYS A 50 8.30 6.58 19.86
N ALA A 51 7.29 6.59 18.99
CA ALA A 51 6.24 7.60 18.98
C ALA A 51 5.31 7.49 20.21
N LEU A 52 5.16 6.29 20.77
CA LEU A 52 4.33 6.02 21.95
C LEU A 52 5.10 6.09 23.28
N THR A 53 6.38 6.49 23.27
CA THR A 53 7.13 6.75 24.52
C THR A 53 6.48 7.83 25.38
N LYS A 54 5.73 8.74 24.76
CA LYS A 54 4.91 9.79 25.38
C LYS A 54 3.50 9.76 24.78
N ALA A 55 2.56 10.46 25.41
CA ALA A 55 1.25 10.67 24.82
C ALA A 55 1.41 11.41 23.48
N PRO A 56 0.96 10.83 22.34
CA PRO A 56 1.08 11.47 21.04
C PRO A 56 0.10 12.64 20.92
N GLU A 57 0.46 13.61 20.08
CA GLU A 57 -0.47 14.66 19.68
C GLU A 57 -1.70 14.05 18.96
N LYS A 58 -2.87 14.65 19.14
CA LYS A 58 -4.14 14.18 18.53
C LYS A 58 -4.04 14.02 17.01
N THR A 59 -3.20 14.83 16.36
CA THR A 59 -3.00 14.85 14.90
C THR A 59 -2.14 13.69 14.39
N VAL A 60 -1.37 13.03 15.27
CA VAL A 60 -0.45 11.94 14.94
C VAL A 60 -1.09 10.56 15.20
N ALA A 61 -2.05 10.49 16.13
CA ALA A 61 -2.77 9.25 16.46
C ALA A 61 -3.32 8.48 15.23
N PRO A 62 -3.93 9.13 14.21
CA PRO A 62 -4.36 8.44 12.99
C PRO A 62 -3.22 7.72 12.27
N THR A 63 -2.04 8.34 12.18
CA THR A 63 -0.85 7.77 11.55
C THR A 63 -0.31 6.58 12.32
N LEU A 64 -0.26 6.66 13.66
CA LEU A 64 0.14 5.53 14.49
C LEU A 64 -0.82 4.35 14.32
N LYS A 65 -2.13 4.63 14.21
CA LYS A 65 -3.14 3.59 13.97
C LYS A 65 -2.97 2.99 12.59
N ALA A 66 -2.72 3.80 11.56
CA ALA A 66 -2.47 3.33 10.21
C ALA A 66 -1.27 2.39 10.15
N VAL A 67 -0.15 2.76 10.77
CA VAL A 67 1.04 1.90 10.86
C VAL A 67 0.74 0.58 11.57
N ALA A 68 0.01 0.61 12.69
CA ALA A 68 -0.40 -0.62 13.38
C ALA A 68 -1.30 -1.51 12.50
N MET A 69 -2.21 -0.92 11.74
CA MET A 69 -3.09 -1.64 10.81
C MET A 69 -2.31 -2.21 9.61
N GLU A 70 -1.33 -1.50 9.06
CA GLU A 70 -0.43 -2.01 8.01
C GLU A 70 0.37 -3.23 8.49
N ILE A 71 0.90 -3.19 9.73
CA ILE A 71 1.54 -4.37 10.36
C ILE A 71 0.55 -5.54 10.46
N ALA A 72 -0.68 -5.27 10.91
CA ALA A 72 -1.71 -6.30 11.06
C ALA A 72 -2.09 -6.93 9.70
N LEU A 73 -2.16 -6.13 8.64
CA LEU A 73 -2.45 -6.58 7.29
C LEU A 73 -1.30 -7.43 6.73
N TYR A 74 -0.07 -6.96 6.84
CA TYR A 74 1.10 -7.75 6.44
C TYR A 74 1.11 -9.13 7.12
N ALA A 75 0.91 -9.14 8.44
CA ALA A 75 0.87 -10.38 9.20
C ALA A 75 -0.32 -11.27 8.77
N GLN A 76 -1.49 -10.69 8.51
CA GLN A 76 -2.64 -11.44 7.97
C GLN A 76 -2.36 -12.06 6.61
N ASN A 77 -1.64 -11.36 5.74
CA ASN A 77 -1.30 -11.82 4.40
C ASN A 77 -0.30 -13.00 4.41
N ASN A 78 0.33 -13.28 5.56
CA ASN A 78 1.34 -14.32 5.74
C ASN A 78 0.89 -15.42 6.73
N LEU A 79 -0.41 -15.58 6.98
CA LEU A 79 -0.95 -16.60 7.90
C LEU A 79 -0.86 -18.05 7.38
N GLU A 80 -0.54 -18.24 6.10
CA GLU A 80 -0.44 -19.57 5.47
C GLU A 80 1.02 -20.06 5.36
N GLY A 81 2.00 -19.23 5.73
CA GLY A 81 3.43 -19.54 5.62
C GLY A 81 4.00 -20.36 6.79
N ALA A 82 5.29 -20.71 6.70
CA ALA A 82 6.01 -21.45 7.76
C ALA A 82 5.96 -20.74 9.13
N ASP A 83 5.87 -19.41 9.12
CA ASP A 83 5.77 -18.56 10.30
C ASP A 83 4.33 -18.19 10.70
N ALA A 84 3.32 -18.95 10.25
CA ALA A 84 1.89 -18.67 10.52
C ALA A 84 1.57 -18.35 11.99
N ASN A 85 2.17 -19.07 12.95
CA ASN A 85 1.99 -18.79 14.39
C ASN A 85 2.55 -17.42 14.78
N LYS A 86 3.73 -17.05 14.29
CA LYS A 86 4.35 -15.74 14.56
C LYS A 86 3.54 -14.62 13.91
N MET A 87 3.01 -14.85 12.71
CA MET A 87 2.17 -13.88 12.00
C MET A 87 0.82 -13.69 12.69
N ALA A 88 0.18 -14.76 13.18
CA ALA A 88 -1.02 -14.65 14.00
C ALA A 88 -0.77 -13.80 15.26
N ALA A 89 0.37 -14.03 15.94
CA ALA A 89 0.77 -13.27 17.12
C ALA A 89 1.03 -11.79 16.80
N LEU A 90 1.80 -11.52 15.74
CA LEU A 90 2.15 -10.17 15.30
C LEU A 90 0.88 -9.38 14.96
N ARG A 91 -0.03 -9.99 14.20
CA ARG A 91 -1.34 -9.40 13.87
C ARG A 91 -2.14 -9.06 15.13
N ALA A 92 -2.28 -10.03 16.04
CA ALA A 92 -3.05 -9.83 17.27
C ALA A 92 -2.46 -8.70 18.12
N GLN A 93 -1.12 -8.61 18.20
CA GLN A 93 -0.45 -7.57 18.96
C GLN A 93 -0.58 -6.19 18.31
N ALA A 94 -0.46 -6.10 16.98
CA ALA A 94 -0.68 -4.86 16.24
C ALA A 94 -2.13 -4.35 16.36
N LEU A 95 -3.11 -5.25 16.37
CA LEU A 95 -4.52 -4.90 16.60
C LEU A 95 -4.75 -4.34 18.01
N LYS A 96 -4.05 -4.82 19.04
CA LYS A 96 -4.11 -4.21 20.38
C LYS A 96 -3.61 -2.76 20.38
N VAL A 97 -2.56 -2.44 19.61
CA VAL A 97 -2.08 -1.06 19.44
C VAL A 97 -3.16 -0.21 18.78
N ALA A 98 -3.74 -0.67 17.67
CA ALA A 98 -4.78 0.04 16.94
C ALA A 98 -6.05 0.28 17.81
N GLU A 99 -6.47 -0.73 18.59
CA GLU A 99 -7.59 -0.63 19.52
C GLU A 99 -7.35 0.42 20.60
N ALA A 100 -6.18 0.37 21.25
CA ALA A 100 -5.82 1.30 22.31
C ALA A 100 -5.75 2.74 21.79
N LEU A 101 -5.17 2.95 20.60
CA LEU A 101 -5.17 4.25 19.92
C LEU A 101 -6.59 4.76 19.63
N THR A 102 -7.50 3.87 19.23
CA THR A 102 -8.90 4.22 18.97
C THR A 102 -9.62 4.65 20.25
N LYS A 103 -9.29 4.01 21.38
CA LYS A 103 -9.79 4.36 22.72
C LYS A 103 -9.06 5.55 23.34
N LYS A 104 -8.02 6.08 22.70
CA LYS A 104 -7.09 7.10 23.22
C LYS A 104 -6.40 6.68 24.53
N ASP A 105 -6.26 5.37 24.73
CA ASP A 105 -5.53 4.78 25.85
C ASP A 105 -4.06 4.64 25.47
N TYR A 106 -3.32 5.74 25.54
CA TYR A 106 -1.91 5.77 25.15
C TYR A 106 -1.00 4.90 26.04
N PRO A 107 -1.23 4.77 27.36
CA PRO A 107 -0.52 3.78 28.18
C PRO A 107 -0.70 2.35 27.65
N ALA A 108 -1.93 1.94 27.33
CA ALA A 108 -2.17 0.61 26.75
C ALA A 108 -1.56 0.47 25.36
N ALA A 109 -1.62 1.51 24.53
CA ALA A 109 -1.01 1.52 23.20
C ALA A 109 0.52 1.34 23.29
N LYS A 110 1.17 2.04 24.23
CA LYS A 110 2.62 1.91 24.49
C LYS A 110 2.97 0.48 24.91
N ALA A 111 2.29 -0.06 25.91
CA ALA A 111 2.52 -1.43 26.38
C ALA A 111 2.30 -2.46 25.25
N ALA A 112 1.28 -2.24 24.40
CA ALA A 112 1.05 -3.08 23.24
C ALA A 112 2.18 -2.95 22.18
N ALA A 113 2.70 -1.75 21.94
CA ALA A 113 3.78 -1.51 20.98
C ALA A 113 5.12 -2.12 21.45
N GLU A 114 5.41 -2.11 22.75
CA GLU A 114 6.57 -2.81 23.33
C GLU A 114 6.48 -4.33 23.09
N GLY A 115 5.27 -4.89 23.18
CA GLY A 115 5.01 -6.30 22.88
C GLY A 115 5.21 -6.72 21.42
N LEU A 116 5.28 -5.78 20.47
CA LEU A 116 5.51 -6.09 19.06
C LEU A 116 6.89 -6.72 18.78
N ALA A 117 7.88 -6.50 19.65
CA ALA A 117 9.21 -7.10 19.49
C ALA A 117 9.22 -8.61 19.74
N LYS A 118 8.27 -9.12 20.53
CA LYS A 118 8.13 -10.53 20.89
C LYS A 118 6.65 -10.88 21.01
N PRO A 119 5.90 -10.85 19.91
CA PRO A 119 4.46 -11.06 19.96
C PRO A 119 4.15 -12.51 20.34
N THR A 120 3.09 -12.70 21.14
CA THR A 120 2.65 -14.01 21.60
C THR A 120 1.15 -14.22 21.38
N GLY A 121 0.75 -15.45 21.09
CA GLY A 121 -0.66 -15.84 20.94
C GLY A 121 -1.22 -15.56 19.54
N GLY A 122 -2.52 -15.24 19.48
CA GLY A 122 -3.22 -14.90 18.23
C GLY A 122 -3.86 -16.10 17.53
N ASP A 123 -5.04 -15.85 16.95
CA ASP A 123 -5.78 -16.81 16.15
C ASP A 123 -5.30 -16.77 14.67
N LYS A 124 -5.37 -17.89 13.94
CA LYS A 124 -4.96 -17.96 12.52
C LYS A 124 -6.08 -17.65 11.52
N LYS A 125 -7.32 -17.49 11.98
CA LYS A 125 -8.47 -17.14 11.17
C LYS A 125 -8.30 -15.73 10.62
N ALA A 126 -8.45 -15.57 9.31
CA ALA A 126 -8.47 -14.26 8.68
C ALA A 126 -9.59 -13.39 9.30
N LEU A 127 -9.29 -12.12 9.52
CA LEU A 127 -10.20 -11.12 10.05
C LEU A 127 -10.48 -10.08 8.98
N LYS A 128 -11.66 -9.46 9.03
CA LYS A 128 -11.97 -8.30 8.20
C LYS A 128 -11.38 -7.04 8.83
N LEU A 129 -10.06 -6.85 8.68
CA LEU A 129 -9.32 -5.80 9.38
C LEU A 129 -9.88 -4.40 9.13
N HIS A 130 -10.38 -4.12 7.93
CA HIS A 130 -10.97 -2.84 7.55
C HIS A 130 -12.29 -2.52 8.29
N GLU A 131 -12.99 -3.53 8.83
CA GLU A 131 -14.21 -3.33 9.64
C GLU A 131 -13.89 -3.07 11.12
N LEU A 132 -12.62 -3.23 11.54
CA LEU A 132 -12.22 -3.08 12.94
C LEU A 132 -11.91 -1.63 13.30
N TYR A 133 -12.20 -1.28 14.56
CA TYR A 133 -11.76 -0.04 15.20
C TYR A 133 -12.14 1.26 14.49
N LYS A 134 -13.19 1.26 13.65
CA LYS A 134 -13.58 2.42 12.82
C LYS A 134 -12.43 2.89 11.93
N TYR A 135 -11.66 1.95 11.38
CA TYR A 135 -10.59 2.24 10.45
C TYR A 135 -11.16 2.76 9.14
N ASP A 136 -10.68 3.90 8.67
CA ASP A 136 -11.18 4.54 7.46
C ASP A 136 -10.04 4.94 6.50
N VAL A 137 -10.41 5.36 5.30
CA VAL A 137 -9.44 5.71 4.26
C VAL A 137 -8.61 6.95 4.59
N ASN A 138 -9.13 7.88 5.38
CA ASN A 138 -8.35 9.04 5.84
C ASN A 138 -7.25 8.60 6.81
N GLU A 139 -7.50 7.57 7.61
CA GLU A 139 -6.49 6.93 8.45
C GLU A 139 -5.48 6.16 7.60
N VAL A 140 -5.89 5.35 6.62
CA VAL A 140 -4.96 4.71 5.66
C VAL A 140 -4.00 5.73 5.04
N MET A 141 -4.54 6.83 4.53
CA MET A 141 -3.76 7.86 3.86
C MET A 141 -2.99 8.78 4.82
N SER A 142 -3.14 8.62 6.14
CA SER A 142 -2.45 9.48 7.11
C SER A 142 -0.93 9.26 7.12
N ALA A 143 -0.47 8.03 6.85
CA ALA A 143 0.95 7.70 6.69
C ALA A 143 1.61 8.44 5.51
N PHE A 144 0.82 8.85 4.51
CA PHE A 144 1.31 9.57 3.34
C PHE A 144 1.44 11.07 3.54
N ARG A 145 0.87 11.61 4.64
CA ARG A 145 0.95 13.05 4.95
C ARG A 145 2.38 13.48 5.28
N ASN A 146 2.64 14.77 5.09
CA ASN A 146 3.89 15.38 5.54
C ASN A 146 3.97 15.40 7.08
N SER A 147 5.19 15.21 7.59
CA SER A 147 5.57 15.40 8.99
C SER A 147 5.24 16.83 9.46
N PRO A 148 4.80 17.05 10.72
CA PRO A 148 4.80 16.10 11.84
C PRO A 148 3.60 15.14 11.89
N ARG A 149 2.64 15.23 10.97
CA ARG A 149 1.36 14.49 11.04
C ARG A 149 1.35 13.15 10.29
N GLY A 150 2.42 12.81 9.59
CA GLY A 150 2.55 11.58 8.79
C GLY A 150 4.02 11.14 8.70
N LEU A 151 4.30 10.20 7.78
CA LEU A 151 5.64 9.62 7.62
C LEU A 151 6.46 10.25 6.48
N ASN A 152 5.93 11.28 5.80
CA ASN A 152 6.50 11.85 4.57
C ASN A 152 6.50 10.91 3.36
N THR A 153 5.75 9.80 3.38
CA THR A 153 5.77 8.79 2.29
C THR A 153 5.57 9.41 0.90
N GLU A 154 4.59 10.31 0.71
CA GLU A 154 4.35 10.96 -0.59
C GLU A 154 5.52 11.89 -1.00
N LYS A 155 6.08 12.64 -0.05
CA LYS A 155 7.25 13.49 -0.29
C LYS A 155 8.47 12.66 -0.69
N ASP A 156 8.68 11.52 -0.04
CA ASP A 156 9.82 10.65 -0.29
C ASP A 156 9.67 9.89 -1.62
N ILE A 157 8.45 9.47 -1.99
CA ILE A 157 8.15 8.95 -3.34
C ILE A 157 8.55 9.98 -4.40
N ARG A 158 8.09 11.24 -4.25
CA ARG A 158 8.44 12.32 -5.19
C ARG A 158 9.93 12.62 -5.24
N ALA A 159 10.63 12.53 -4.11
CA ALA A 159 12.08 12.71 -4.06
C ALA A 159 12.81 11.58 -4.82
N GLN A 160 12.48 10.32 -4.54
CA GLN A 160 13.08 9.16 -5.19
C GLN A 160 12.70 9.06 -6.68
N ALA A 161 11.50 9.52 -7.07
CA ALA A 161 11.07 9.60 -8.47
C ALA A 161 11.91 10.58 -9.30
N LYS A 162 12.51 11.61 -8.68
CA LYS A 162 13.46 12.53 -9.36
C LYS A 162 14.83 11.90 -9.49
N ASN A 163 15.34 11.33 -8.40
CA ASN A 163 16.65 10.68 -8.35
C ASN A 163 16.65 9.59 -7.27
N VAL A 164 16.88 8.33 -7.66
CA VAL A 164 16.91 7.20 -6.73
C VAL A 164 18.23 7.21 -5.95
N THR A 165 18.20 7.80 -4.75
CA THR A 165 19.36 7.92 -3.86
C THR A 165 19.49 6.75 -2.90
N ASP A 166 18.37 6.11 -2.53
CA ASP A 166 18.33 5.05 -1.54
C ASP A 166 17.38 3.93 -1.99
N ILE A 167 17.98 2.78 -2.34
CA ILE A 167 17.27 1.59 -2.82
C ILE A 167 16.44 0.97 -1.69
N LYS A 168 16.94 1.02 -0.45
CA LYS A 168 16.23 0.47 0.71
C LYS A 168 14.96 1.28 0.96
N LEU A 169 15.08 2.61 1.01
CA LEU A 169 13.94 3.51 1.15
C LEU A 169 12.94 3.31 0.00
N ALA A 170 13.41 3.22 -1.25
CA ALA A 170 12.52 2.94 -2.39
C ALA A 170 11.71 1.64 -2.19
N GLY A 171 12.33 0.58 -1.70
CA GLY A 171 11.65 -0.69 -1.37
C GLY A 171 10.60 -0.53 -0.26
N GLU A 172 10.93 0.19 0.81
CA GLU A 172 9.99 0.48 1.92
C GLU A 172 8.79 1.30 1.44
N LEU A 173 9.01 2.31 0.59
CA LEU A 173 7.94 3.11 -0.02
C LEU A 173 7.03 2.23 -0.89
N GLY A 174 7.60 1.37 -1.72
CA GLY A 174 6.85 0.43 -2.56
C GLY A 174 5.99 -0.54 -1.73
N ALA A 175 6.60 -1.17 -0.71
CA ALA A 175 5.91 -2.10 0.17
C ALA A 175 4.77 -1.42 0.95
N ARG A 176 4.98 -0.20 1.47
CA ARG A 176 3.92 0.56 2.15
C ARG A 176 2.78 0.91 1.19
N SER A 177 3.10 1.37 -0.02
CA SER A 177 2.09 1.65 -1.05
C SER A 177 1.27 0.42 -1.42
N ALA A 178 1.90 -0.76 -1.48
CA ALA A 178 1.17 -2.00 -1.73
C ALA A 178 0.18 -2.34 -0.59
N LEU A 179 0.61 -2.28 0.66
CA LEU A 179 -0.26 -2.53 1.83
C LEU A 179 -1.39 -1.50 1.92
N ALA A 180 -1.10 -0.22 1.71
CA ALA A 180 -2.11 0.83 1.73
C ALA A 180 -3.13 0.69 0.60
N ALA A 181 -2.71 0.23 -0.58
CA ALA A 181 -3.60 -0.05 -1.72
C ALA A 181 -4.63 -1.13 -1.40
N GLU A 182 -4.24 -2.21 -0.70
CA GLU A 182 -5.17 -3.26 -0.28
C GLU A 182 -6.26 -2.71 0.64
N TYR A 183 -5.91 -1.86 1.62
CA TYR A 183 -6.91 -1.19 2.43
C TYR A 183 -7.77 -0.23 1.63
N THR A 184 -7.19 0.50 0.69
CA THR A 184 -7.88 1.48 -0.16
C THR A 184 -8.96 0.79 -1.01
N LEU A 185 -8.69 -0.41 -1.52
CA LEU A 185 -9.69 -1.22 -2.24
C LEU A 185 -10.90 -1.60 -1.37
N LEU A 186 -10.67 -1.83 -0.07
CA LEU A 186 -11.70 -2.26 0.88
C LEU A 186 -12.40 -1.07 1.56
N LEU A 187 -11.80 0.12 1.52
CA LEU A 187 -12.27 1.35 2.17
C LEU A 187 -12.44 2.45 1.12
N PRO A 188 -13.45 2.36 0.23
CA PRO A 188 -13.67 3.38 -0.79
C PRO A 188 -14.02 4.73 -0.17
N SER A 189 -13.54 5.82 -0.79
CA SER A 189 -14.03 7.17 -0.50
C SER A 189 -15.55 7.25 -0.67
N SER A 190 -16.23 8.11 0.11
CA SER A 190 -17.66 8.38 -0.07
C SER A 190 -18.01 8.87 -1.48
N ASP A 191 -17.04 9.47 -2.18
CA ASP A 191 -17.20 9.97 -3.54
C ASP A 191 -16.96 8.90 -4.63
N ALA A 192 -16.52 7.70 -4.24
CA ALA A 192 -16.28 6.57 -5.14
C ALA A 192 -17.58 5.81 -5.48
N VAL A 193 -18.56 6.54 -6.04
CA VAL A 193 -19.87 6.01 -6.45
C VAL A 193 -20.03 6.01 -7.98
N GLY A 194 -20.90 5.14 -8.50
CA GLY A 194 -21.19 5.04 -9.93
C GLY A 194 -19.93 4.86 -10.79
N ALA A 195 -19.74 5.70 -11.80
CA ALA A 195 -18.56 5.65 -12.68
C ALA A 195 -17.24 5.91 -11.92
N LYS A 196 -17.26 6.71 -10.84
CA LYS A 196 -16.07 7.00 -10.04
C LYS A 196 -15.59 5.79 -9.24
N LYS A 197 -16.45 4.82 -8.94
CA LYS A 197 -16.05 3.58 -8.26
C LYS A 197 -14.96 2.84 -9.04
N LYS A 198 -15.10 2.74 -10.37
CA LYS A 198 -14.10 2.11 -11.23
C LYS A 198 -12.77 2.87 -11.24
N THR A 199 -12.82 4.20 -11.21
CA THR A 199 -11.62 5.05 -11.11
C THR A 199 -10.89 4.83 -9.79
N TRP A 200 -11.63 4.69 -8.69
CA TRP A 200 -11.08 4.38 -7.38
C TRP A 200 -10.40 3.01 -7.36
N GLU A 201 -11.12 1.97 -7.78
CA GLU A 201 -10.61 0.59 -7.83
C GLU A 201 -9.38 0.49 -8.73
N GLY A 202 -9.41 1.10 -9.91
CA GLY A 202 -8.26 1.12 -10.82
C GLY A 202 -7.05 1.83 -10.23
N SER A 203 -7.25 2.99 -9.59
CA SER A 203 -6.15 3.73 -8.95
C SER A 203 -5.54 2.93 -7.79
N ALA A 204 -6.35 2.28 -6.97
CA ALA A 204 -5.87 1.45 -5.87
C ALA A 204 -5.17 0.19 -6.37
N GLN A 205 -5.69 -0.46 -7.42
CA GLN A 205 -5.01 -1.60 -8.08
C GLN A 205 -3.64 -1.19 -8.66
N ASP A 206 -3.58 -0.06 -9.38
CA ASP A 206 -2.33 0.44 -9.93
C ASP A 206 -1.32 0.82 -8.85
N MET A 207 -1.77 1.45 -7.76
CA MET A 207 -0.95 1.74 -6.59
C MET A 207 -0.37 0.46 -5.97
N GLY A 208 -1.21 -0.58 -5.82
CA GLY A 208 -0.82 -1.89 -5.30
C GLY A 208 0.26 -2.55 -6.16
N ARG A 209 -0.03 -2.69 -7.46
CA ARG A 209 0.87 -3.28 -8.46
C ARG A 209 2.20 -2.53 -8.56
N LEU A 210 2.17 -1.20 -8.69
CA LEU A 210 3.40 -0.39 -8.75
C LEU A 210 4.20 -0.50 -7.45
N GLY A 211 3.54 -0.51 -6.30
CA GLY A 211 4.18 -0.73 -5.00
C GLY A 211 4.93 -2.05 -4.92
N GLN A 212 4.28 -3.16 -5.32
CA GLN A 212 4.89 -4.48 -5.41
C GLN A 212 6.06 -4.52 -6.37
N GLU A 213 5.89 -3.96 -7.58
CA GLU A 213 6.93 -3.90 -8.59
C GLU A 213 8.17 -3.12 -8.11
N ILE A 214 7.99 -2.02 -7.37
CA ILE A 214 9.07 -1.25 -6.74
C ILE A 214 9.76 -2.08 -5.66
N ALA A 215 9.00 -2.71 -4.77
CA ALA A 215 9.54 -3.54 -3.70
C ALA A 215 10.36 -4.72 -4.27
N THR A 216 9.87 -5.38 -5.31
CA THR A 216 10.55 -6.48 -6.02
C THR A 216 11.85 -6.03 -6.67
N GLU A 217 11.85 -4.87 -7.34
CA GLU A 217 13.09 -4.33 -7.92
C GLU A 217 14.11 -3.98 -6.82
N ALA A 218 13.65 -3.31 -5.76
CA ALA A 218 14.49 -2.91 -4.63
C ALA A 218 15.06 -4.12 -3.85
N ALA A 219 14.35 -5.25 -3.82
CA ALA A 219 14.80 -6.48 -3.18
C ALA A 219 16.10 -7.04 -3.80
N LYS A 220 16.45 -6.63 -5.03
CA LYS A 220 17.73 -6.96 -5.67
C LYS A 220 18.94 -6.26 -5.02
N GLY A 221 18.71 -5.34 -4.09
CA GLY A 221 19.76 -4.65 -3.33
C GLY A 221 20.70 -3.88 -4.25
N ALA A 222 22.01 -4.13 -4.15
CA ALA A 222 23.01 -3.47 -4.99
C ALA A 222 22.84 -3.76 -6.50
N LYS A 223 22.10 -4.81 -6.87
CA LYS A 223 21.80 -5.16 -8.27
C LYS A 223 20.49 -4.54 -8.78
N ALA A 224 19.79 -3.75 -7.97
CA ALA A 224 18.56 -3.09 -8.40
C ALA A 224 18.85 -2.05 -9.49
N ASP A 225 18.01 -2.02 -10.51
CA ASP A 225 18.08 -1.04 -11.58
C ASP A 225 17.42 0.28 -11.13
N LYS A 226 18.26 1.29 -10.88
CA LYS A 226 17.81 2.62 -10.45
C LYS A 226 16.94 3.33 -11.49
N ALA A 227 17.13 3.09 -12.79
CA ALA A 227 16.30 3.68 -13.82
C ALA A 227 14.90 3.06 -13.83
N VAL A 228 14.82 1.74 -13.61
CA VAL A 228 13.53 1.03 -13.43
C VAL A 228 12.82 1.53 -12.18
N LEU A 229 13.50 1.61 -11.04
CA LEU A 229 12.95 2.16 -9.80
C LEU A 229 12.42 3.59 -10.01
N LYS A 230 13.23 4.46 -10.61
CA LYS A 230 12.85 5.84 -10.90
C LYS A 230 11.56 5.92 -11.73
N LYS A 231 11.48 5.13 -12.81
CA LYS A 231 10.31 5.08 -13.69
C LYS A 231 9.05 4.63 -12.94
N LYS A 232 9.16 3.59 -12.11
CA LYS A 232 8.02 3.05 -11.35
C LYS A 232 7.58 4.00 -10.24
N LEU A 233 8.51 4.64 -9.54
CA LEU A 233 8.21 5.67 -8.53
C LEU A 233 7.52 6.88 -9.15
N ALA A 234 7.94 7.33 -10.33
CA ALA A 234 7.27 8.41 -11.05
C ALA A 234 5.85 8.02 -11.49
N ALA A 235 5.66 6.77 -11.93
CA ALA A 235 4.32 6.25 -12.24
C ALA A 235 3.44 6.18 -10.98
N LEU A 236 3.99 5.75 -9.84
CA LEU A 236 3.29 5.71 -8.57
C LEU A 236 2.86 7.11 -8.11
N ASP A 237 3.75 8.11 -8.18
CA ASP A 237 3.42 9.51 -7.88
C ASP A 237 2.29 10.04 -8.79
N ALA A 238 2.33 9.70 -10.08
CA ALA A 238 1.28 10.06 -11.03
C ALA A 238 -0.07 9.40 -10.68
N THR A 239 -0.09 8.12 -10.29
CA THR A 239 -1.29 7.43 -9.82
C THR A 239 -1.85 8.08 -8.55
N CYS A 240 -0.99 8.39 -7.57
CA CYS A 240 -1.41 9.09 -6.35
C CYS A 240 -2.00 10.46 -6.68
N THR A 241 -1.37 11.23 -7.56
CA THR A 241 -1.84 12.55 -7.98
C THR A 241 -3.18 12.47 -8.71
N ALA A 242 -3.34 11.52 -9.63
CA ALA A 242 -4.59 11.32 -10.35
C ALA A 242 -5.75 10.93 -9.43
N CYS A 243 -5.49 10.04 -8.46
CA CYS A 243 -6.47 9.65 -7.45
C CYS A 243 -6.87 10.86 -6.58
N HIS A 244 -5.89 11.62 -6.07
CA HIS A 244 -6.16 12.82 -5.26
C HIS A 244 -6.99 13.87 -6.02
N ASN A 245 -6.74 14.09 -7.31
CA ASN A 245 -7.50 15.06 -8.10
C ASN A 245 -8.99 14.72 -8.24
N VAL A 246 -9.39 13.47 -7.97
CA VAL A 246 -10.78 13.01 -8.09
C VAL A 246 -11.47 12.87 -6.72
N PHE A 247 -10.72 12.50 -5.68
CA PHE A 247 -11.28 12.02 -4.41
C PHE A 247 -10.83 12.79 -3.15
N LYS A 248 -10.06 13.88 -3.30
CA LYS A 248 -9.57 14.72 -2.20
C LYS A 248 -9.91 16.18 -2.43
#